data_AF-A0ABD3VWI2-F1
#
_entry.id   AF-A0ABD3VWI2-F1
#
_cell.length_a   1.000
_cell.length_b   1.000
_cell.length_c   1.000
_cell.angle_alpha   90.00
_cell.angle_beta   90.00
_cell.angle_gamma   90.00
#
_symmetry.space_group_name_H-M   'P 1'
#
loop_
_entity.id
_entity.type
_entity.pdbx_description
1 polymer ?
#
loop_
_entity_poly.entity_id
_entity_poly.type
_entity_poly.pdbx_seq_one_letter_code
_entity_poly.pdbx_strand_id
1 'polypeptide(L)'
;MQNEIISLLTYAVRDKIINEIKEAKYVGILFDSTPDMSHTEQLTGNAKVKETFIKFVELDKKNAAGYEEIIPRSLEEDGLNFLDCRSQMYDNAAVMSGSINGVQTRLRENSPKALFIICDNH
;
A
#
# COMPACT_ATOMS: atom_id res chain seq x y z
N MET A 1 -23.53 -19.58 11.52
CA MET A 1 -22.75 -20.61 10.81
C MET A 1 -22.17 -20.15 9.47
N GLN A 2 -22.95 -19.73 8.46
CA GLN A 2 -22.36 -19.33 7.15
C GLN A 2 -21.37 -18.15 7.25
N ASN A 3 -21.76 -17.08 7.94
CA ASN A 3 -20.88 -15.92 8.12
C ASN A 3 -19.60 -16.25 8.92
N GLU A 4 -19.64 -17.27 9.76
CA GLU A 4 -18.51 -17.69 10.58
C GLU A 4 -17.46 -18.44 9.74
N ILE A 5 -17.91 -19.35 8.86
CA ILE A 5 -17.04 -20.05 7.91
C ILE A 5 -16.42 -19.04 6.92
N ILE A 6 -17.20 -18.09 6.41
CA ILE A 6 -16.70 -17.05 5.51
C ILE A 6 -15.65 -16.18 6.23
N SER A 7 -15.90 -15.79 7.48
CA SER A 7 -14.93 -15.02 8.27
C SER A 7 -13.64 -15.80 8.55
N LEU A 8 -13.74 -17.09 8.88
CA LEU A 8 -12.57 -17.96 9.12
C LEU A 8 -11.73 -18.13 7.85
N LEU A 9 -12.35 -18.36 6.70
CA LEU A 9 -11.65 -18.45 5.42
C LEU A 9 -11.00 -17.11 5.05
N THR A 10 -11.70 -16.00 5.26
CA THR A 10 -11.16 -14.65 5.03
C THR A 10 -9.94 -14.40 5.91
N TYR A 11 -10.01 -14.76 7.19
CA TYR A 11 -8.89 -14.66 8.11
C TYR A 11 -7.71 -15.52 7.66
N ALA A 12 -7.94 -16.78 7.31
CA ALA A 12 -6.88 -17.70 6.90
C ALA A 12 -6.17 -17.24 5.61
N VAL A 13 -6.93 -16.72 4.64
CA VAL A 13 -6.37 -16.15 3.41
C VAL A 13 -5.56 -14.89 3.72
N ARG A 14 -6.08 -13.99 4.56
CA ARG A 14 -5.39 -12.77 4.97
C ARG A 14 -4.09 -13.09 5.71
N ASP A 15 -4.13 -14.00 6.68
CA ASP A 15 -2.96 -14.39 7.47
C ASP A 15 -1.86 -14.98 6.59
N LYS A 16 -2.24 -15.84 5.64
CA LYS A 16 -1.30 -16.37 4.64
C LYS A 16 -0.65 -15.25 3.82
N ILE A 17 -1.42 -14.28 3.33
CA ILE A 17 -0.89 -13.14 2.56
C ILE A 17 0.11 -12.34 3.41
N ILE A 18 -0.26 -12.00 4.65
CA ILE A 18 0.61 -11.25 5.56
C ILE A 18 1.91 -12.00 5.85
N ASN A 19 1.85 -13.32 6.04
CA ASN A 19 3.03 -14.13 6.27
C ASN A 19 3.95 -14.18 5.04
N GLU A 20 3.40 -14.32 3.83
CA GLU A 20 4.18 -14.25 2.59
C GLU A 20 4.88 -12.89 2.41
N ILE A 21 4.19 -11.79 2.76
CA ILE A 21 4.77 -10.43 2.75
C ILE A 21 5.95 -10.33 3.74
N LYS A 22 5.78 -10.87 4.96
CA LYS A 22 6.83 -10.88 5.98
C LYS A 22 8.06 -11.67 5.54
N GLU A 23 7.87 -12.80 4.86
CA GLU A 23 8.96 -13.62 4.32
C GLU A 23 9.73 -12.93 3.18
N ALA A 24 9.03 -12.14 2.34
CA ALA A 24 9.66 -11.39 1.25
C ALA A 24 10.61 -10.28 1.75
N LYS A 25 10.43 -9.82 3.00
CA LYS A 25 11.18 -8.76 3.70
C LYS A 25 11.11 -7.36 3.09
N TYR A 26 11.13 -7.21 1.77
CA TYR A 26 11.00 -5.92 1.09
C TYR A 26 9.83 -5.93 0.13
N VAL A 27 8.97 -4.92 0.26
CA VAL A 27 7.74 -4.80 -0.52
C VAL A 27 7.52 -3.39 -1.03
N GLY A 28 6.65 -3.27 -2.02
CA GLY A 28 6.07 -2.00 -2.45
C GLY A 28 4.66 -1.83 -1.90
N ILE A 29 4.28 -0.58 -1.62
CA ILE A 29 2.90 -0.22 -1.28
C ILE A 29 2.30 0.61 -2.41
N LEU A 30 1.10 0.21 -2.82
CA LEU A 30 0.28 0.93 -3.79
C LEU A 30 -0.99 1.40 -3.09
N PHE A 31 -1.29 2.69 -3.17
CA PHE A 31 -2.57 3.23 -2.71
C PHE A 31 -3.30 3.84 -3.89
N ASP A 32 -4.41 3.19 -4.24
CA ASP A 32 -5.33 3.66 -5.26
C ASP A 32 -6.58 4.24 -4.59
N SER A 33 -6.95 5.47 -4.96
CA SER A 33 -8.20 6.09 -4.53
C SER A 33 -9.18 6.12 -5.70
N THR A 34 -10.09 5.15 -5.73
CA THR A 34 -11.05 4.94 -6.83
C THR A 34 -12.13 6.03 -6.91
N PRO A 35 -12.53 6.43 -8.13
CA PRO A 35 -13.60 5.73 -8.85
C PRO A 35 -13.10 5.16 -10.19
N ASP A 36 -12.51 3.97 -10.11
CA ASP A 36 -12.22 2.94 -11.12
C ASP A 36 -11.88 3.32 -12.59
N MET A 37 -10.70 2.88 -13.06
CA MET A 37 -10.52 1.88 -14.14
C MET A 37 -9.08 1.91 -14.67
N SER A 38 -8.37 0.82 -14.43
CA SER A 38 -7.35 0.14 -15.28
C SER A 38 -6.23 -0.44 -14.40
N HIS A 39 -5.87 -1.70 -14.65
CA HIS A 39 -4.77 -2.38 -13.97
C HIS A 39 -3.91 -3.02 -15.06
N THR A 40 -2.77 -2.42 -15.38
CA THR A 40 -1.67 -3.16 -16.01
C THR A 40 -0.34 -2.54 -15.62
N GLU A 41 0.31 -3.08 -14.59
CA GLU A 41 1.71 -2.76 -14.28
C GLU A 41 2.63 -3.84 -14.86
N GLN A 42 3.51 -3.45 -15.77
CA GLN A 42 4.60 -4.30 -16.26
C GLN A 42 5.91 -3.93 -15.57
N LEU A 43 6.49 -4.87 -14.85
CA LEU A 43 7.88 -4.81 -14.37
C LEU A 43 8.68 -5.95 -15.01
N THR A 44 9.60 -5.60 -15.89
CA THR A 44 10.53 -6.53 -16.53
C THR A 44 11.73 -6.79 -15.63
N GLY A 45 11.77 -7.97 -15.00
CA GLY A 45 12.93 -8.50 -14.29
C GLY A 45 12.69 -9.96 -13.93
N ASN A 46 13.75 -10.76 -13.76
CA ASN A 46 13.67 -12.19 -13.39
C ASN A 46 13.12 -12.45 -11.96
N ALA A 47 12.41 -11.50 -11.38
CA ALA A 47 11.78 -11.59 -10.08
C ALA A 47 10.30 -11.97 -10.24
N LYS A 48 9.81 -12.88 -9.41
CA LYS A 48 8.38 -13.18 -9.33
C LYS A 48 7.68 -12.03 -8.61
N VAL A 49 7.13 -11.10 -9.37
CA VAL A 49 6.30 -10.01 -8.84
C VAL A 49 4.94 -10.59 -8.46
N LYS A 50 4.48 -10.32 -7.23
CA LYS A 50 3.15 -10.67 -6.76
C LYS A 50 2.49 -9.42 -6.19
N GLU A 51 1.47 -8.93 -6.87
CA GLU A 51 0.58 -7.90 -6.37
C GLU A 51 -0.56 -8.57 -5.58
N THR A 52 -0.94 -8.02 -4.44
CA THR A 52 -2.04 -8.56 -3.63
C THR A 52 -2.71 -7.46 -2.84
N PHE A 53 -4.03 -7.45 -2.87
CA PHE A 53 -4.86 -6.57 -2.05
C PHE A 53 -4.80 -6.96 -0.57
N ILE A 54 -4.55 -5.98 0.31
CA ILE A 54 -4.46 -6.20 1.76
C ILE A 54 -5.76 -5.82 2.46
N LYS A 55 -6.25 -4.59 2.28
CA LYS A 55 -7.47 -4.10 2.93
C LYS A 55 -7.93 -2.77 2.37
N PHE A 56 -9.19 -2.45 2.68
CA PHE A 56 -9.68 -1.08 2.66
C PHE A 56 -9.29 -0.37 3.95
N VAL A 57 -8.95 0.91 3.83
CA VAL A 57 -8.64 1.79 4.95
C VAL A 57 -9.53 3.00 4.82
N GLU A 58 -10.33 3.28 5.84
CA GLU A 58 -11.17 4.47 5.88
C GLU A 58 -10.33 5.68 6.31
N LEU A 59 -10.48 6.80 5.60
CA LEU A 59 -9.81 8.06 5.92
C LEU A 59 -10.82 9.13 6.26
N ASP A 60 -10.71 9.68 7.47
CA ASP A 60 -11.50 10.82 7.93
C ASP A 60 -11.17 12.10 7.15
N LYS A 61 -9.91 12.26 6.73
CA LYS A 61 -9.42 13.44 5.99
C LYS A 61 -8.62 13.00 4.76
N LYS A 62 -9.15 13.32 3.57
CA LYS A 62 -8.47 13.10 2.28
C LYS A 62 -7.41 14.17 1.98
N ASN A 63 -6.50 14.40 2.92
CA ASN A 63 -5.36 15.30 2.75
C ASN A 63 -4.05 14.57 3.10
N ALA A 64 -2.92 15.14 2.71
CA ALA A 64 -1.64 14.44 2.81
C ALA A 64 -1.27 14.04 4.25
N ALA A 65 -1.65 14.85 5.25
CA ALA A 65 -1.43 14.53 6.66
C ALA A 65 -2.28 13.33 7.14
N GLY A 66 -3.53 13.20 6.67
CA GLY A 66 -4.36 12.04 6.97
C GLY A 66 -3.77 10.74 6.42
N TYR A 67 -3.23 10.77 5.20
CA TYR A 67 -2.52 9.63 4.60
C TYR A 67 -1.21 9.31 5.33
N GLU A 68 -0.43 10.34 5.69
CA GLU A 68 0.82 10.19 6.44
C GLU A 68 0.61 9.46 7.77
N GLU A 69 -0.49 9.73 8.47
CA GLU A 69 -0.82 9.06 9.74
C GLU A 69 -1.35 7.63 9.52
N ILE A 70 -2.31 7.47 8.60
CA ILE A 70 -3.06 6.22 8.49
C ILE A 70 -2.24 5.10 7.81
N ILE A 71 -1.36 5.43 6.86
CA ILE A 71 -0.64 4.43 6.07
C ILE A 71 0.31 3.60 6.95
N PRO A 72 1.24 4.22 7.72
CA PRO A 72 2.13 3.46 8.59
C PRO A 72 1.37 2.72 9.68
N ARG A 73 0.39 3.38 10.31
CA ARG A 73 -0.47 2.77 11.35
C ARG A 73 -1.17 1.51 10.85
N SER A 74 -1.75 1.58 9.66
CA SER A 74 -2.46 0.46 9.06
C SER A 74 -1.53 -0.72 8.77
N LEU A 75 -0.31 -0.47 8.32
CA LEU A 75 0.69 -1.53 8.13
C LEU A 75 1.13 -2.15 9.46
N GLU A 76 1.37 -1.31 10.48
CA GLU A 76 1.75 -1.76 11.82
C GLU A 76 0.67 -2.64 12.47
N GLU A 77 -0.61 -2.32 12.28
CA GLU A 77 -1.74 -3.15 12.73
C GLU A 77 -1.74 -4.54 12.08
N ASP A 78 -1.19 -4.69 10.87
CA ASP A 78 -0.99 -5.99 10.20
C ASP A 78 0.36 -6.65 10.57
N GLY A 79 1.13 -6.02 11.46
CA GLY A 79 2.48 -6.44 11.86
C GLY A 79 3.51 -6.28 10.75
N LEU A 80 3.26 -5.38 9.80
CA LEU A 80 4.19 -5.02 8.73
C LEU A 80 4.94 -3.75 9.11
N ASN A 81 6.26 -3.77 8.97
CA ASN A 81 7.09 -2.62 9.25
C ASN A 81 7.09 -1.66 8.04
N PHE A 82 6.63 -0.42 8.25
CA PHE A 82 6.65 0.59 7.20
C PHE A 82 8.06 0.84 6.63
N LEU A 83 9.12 0.70 7.44
CA LEU A 83 10.50 0.89 6.99
C LEU A 83 10.99 -0.21 6.03
N ASP A 84 10.28 -1.32 5.94
CA ASP A 84 10.53 -2.40 4.99
C ASP A 84 9.81 -2.19 3.65
N CYS A 85 8.93 -1.19 3.56
CA CYS A 85 8.36 -0.72 2.31
C CYS A 85 9.41 0.09 1.53
N ARG A 86 9.84 -0.43 0.38
CA ARG A 86 10.91 0.15 -0.47
C ARG A 86 10.39 0.89 -1.69
N SER A 87 9.12 0.73 -2.03
CA SER A 87 8.46 1.56 -3.02
C SER A 87 7.12 2.06 -2.52
N GLN A 88 6.77 3.27 -2.95
CA GLN A 88 5.53 3.95 -2.71
C GLN A 88 4.95 4.34 -4.06
N MET A 89 3.74 3.84 -4.37
CA MET A 89 3.08 4.07 -5.65
C MET A 89 1.70 4.68 -5.43
N TYR A 90 1.49 5.87 -6.00
CA TYR A 90 0.29 6.68 -5.82
C TYR A 90 -0.13 7.35 -7.13
N ASP A 91 -1.39 7.79 -7.21
CA ASP A 91 -1.85 8.63 -8.31
C ASP A 91 -1.07 9.95 -8.41
N ASN A 92 -1.23 10.63 -9.55
CA ASN A 92 -0.57 11.90 -9.80
C ASN A 92 -1.33 13.11 -9.20
N ALA A 93 -2.32 12.89 -8.33
CA ALA A 93 -3.02 13.99 -7.69
C ALA A 93 -2.05 14.78 -6.81
N ALA A 94 -2.17 16.11 -6.79
CA ALA A 94 -1.24 16.98 -6.05
C ALA A 94 -1.13 16.65 -4.55
N VAL A 95 -2.19 16.09 -3.95
CA VAL A 95 -2.18 15.61 -2.56
C VAL A 95 -1.25 14.40 -2.40
N MET A 96 -1.18 13.52 -3.38
CA MET A 96 -0.35 12.31 -3.36
C MET A 96 1.08 12.58 -3.84
N SER A 97 1.23 13.16 -5.04
CA SER A 97 2.52 13.31 -5.74
C SER A 97 3.27 14.62 -5.42
N GLY A 98 2.64 15.56 -4.70
CA GLY A 98 3.20 16.88 -4.41
C GLY A 98 4.60 16.84 -3.80
N SER A 99 5.55 17.58 -4.39
CA SER A 99 6.96 17.58 -3.98
C SER A 99 7.24 18.29 -2.65
N ILE A 100 6.35 19.20 -2.23
CA ILE A 100 6.52 19.99 -1.00
C ILE A 100 5.72 19.40 0.17
N ASN A 101 4.44 19.08 -0.05
CA ASN A 101 3.51 18.67 1.00
C ASN A 101 2.70 17.42 0.63
N GLY A 102 3.04 16.74 -0.45
CA GLY A 102 2.34 15.53 -0.87
C GLY A 102 2.65 14.34 0.04
N VAL A 103 1.80 13.31 -0.03
CA VAL A 103 1.97 12.05 0.70
C VAL A 103 3.35 11.45 0.46
N GLN A 104 3.81 11.41 -0.80
CA GLN A 104 5.12 10.85 -1.12
C GLN A 104 6.27 11.57 -0.41
N THR A 105 6.22 12.91 -0.31
CA THR A 105 7.28 13.67 0.37
C THR A 105 7.29 13.35 1.85
N ARG A 106 6.11 13.42 2.48
CA ARG A 106 5.92 13.20 3.93
C ARG A 106 6.33 11.79 4.35
N LEU A 107 5.86 10.77 3.65
CA LEU A 107 6.20 9.39 3.95
C LEU A 107 7.68 9.06 3.70
N ARG A 108 8.33 9.72 2.73
CA ARG A 108 9.76 9.56 2.48
C ARG A 108 10.63 10.23 3.53
N GLU A 109 10.16 11.28 4.21
CA GLU A 109 10.87 11.83 5.39
C GLU A 109 11.00 10.76 6.49
N ASN A 110 9.97 9.93 6.66
CA ASN A 110 9.95 8.84 7.63
C ASN A 110 10.57 7.53 7.10
N SER A 111 10.63 7.33 5.78
CA SER A 111 11.31 6.21 5.13
C SER A 111 12.18 6.69 3.95
N PRO A 112 13.40 7.20 4.22
CA PRO A 112 14.26 7.81 3.18
C PRO A 112 14.73 6.84 2.10
N LYS A 113 14.63 5.54 2.36
CA LYS A 113 15.01 4.45 1.43
C LYS A 113 13.86 4.04 0.50
N ALA A 114 12.67 4.61 0.67
CA ALA A 114 11.54 4.31 -0.19
C ALA A 114 11.63 5.12 -1.50
N LEU A 115 11.44 4.43 -2.61
CA LEU A 115 11.32 5.02 -3.94
C LEU A 115 9.87 5.44 -4.19
N PHE A 116 9.65 6.68 -4.64
CA PHE A 116 8.35 7.10 -5.13
C PHE A 116 8.25 6.78 -6.63
N ILE A 117 7.18 6.09 -7.01
CA ILE A 117 6.82 5.76 -8.40
C ILE A 117 5.43 6.34 -8.64
N ILE A 118 5.25 7.03 -9.76
CA ILE A 118 3.94 7.56 -10.15
C ILE A 118 3.13 6.41 -10.75
N CYS A 119 1.89 6.24 -10.29
CA CYS A 119 0.91 5.40 -10.95
C CYS A 119 0.38 6.14 -12.18
N ASP A 120 0.74 5.65 -13.37
CA ASP A 120 0.25 6.18 -14.65
C ASP A 120 -0.89 5.28 -15.14
N ASN A 121 -2.08 5.51 -14.59
CA ASN A 121 -3.32 5.01 -15.17
C ASN A 121 -3.77 6.05 -16.21
N HIS A 122 -3.49 5.76 -17.48
CA HIS A 122 -4.01 6.48 -18.65
C HIS A 122 -4.78 5.52 -19.56
#